data_AF-A0A540VS08-F1
#
_entry.id   AF-A0A540VS08-F1
#
_cell.length_a   1.000
_cell.length_b   1.000
_cell.length_c   1.000
_cell.angle_alpha   90.00
_cell.angle_beta   90.00
_cell.angle_gamma   90.00
#
_symmetry.space_group_name_H-M   'P 1'
#
loop_
_entity.id
_entity.type
_entity.pdbx_description
1 polymer ?
#
loop_
_entity_poly.entity_id
_entity_poly.type
_entity_poly.pdbx_seq_one_letter_code
_entity_poly.pdbx_strand_id
1 'polypeptide(L)'
;MSWRETLGVTEAAGESHAHNPHNAQKTAMQDNSADSADSASADAEETASRLLEALSDACRGLPITPAAVRDALALEDIEDWRKGEITRDTLAVFARSLVQRREMERGKRPTHYTERATCKHCGPIWLWFSGEVLGCPWCWNRVADRPIPRPDAVRCQDCAHFQRTDHPHLGHCAKGEPEAIAGLWDTDRRYCERYLPHPEPGDNDGSAGSEYLTKGEFAK
;
A
#
# COMPACT_ATOMS: atom_id res chain seq x y z
N MET A 1 2.11 5.98 4.33
CA MET A 1 0.89 6.22 3.55
C MET A 1 0.00 7.08 4.40
N SER A 2 -0.37 8.26 3.91
CA SER A 2 -1.24 9.17 4.66
C SER A 2 -2.67 8.62 4.75
N TRP A 3 -3.44 9.06 5.74
CA TRP A 3 -4.89 8.79 5.83
C TRP A 3 -5.61 9.20 4.54
N ARG A 4 -5.17 10.29 3.89
CA ARG A 4 -5.75 10.80 2.63
C ARG A 4 -5.57 9.82 1.48
N GLU A 5 -4.37 9.26 1.35
CA GLU A 5 -4.07 8.23 0.35
C GLU A 5 -4.86 6.94 0.63
N THR A 6 -5.02 6.59 1.90
CA THR A 6 -5.71 5.37 2.32
C THR A 6 -7.22 5.46 2.09
N LEU A 7 -7.81 6.63 2.31
CA LEU A 7 -9.24 6.87 2.16
C LEU A 7 -9.64 7.42 0.78
N GLY A 8 -8.67 7.68 -0.10
CA GLY A 8 -8.92 8.27 -1.41
C GLY A 8 -9.46 9.70 -1.35
N VAL A 9 -9.16 10.43 -0.27
CA VAL A 9 -9.58 11.84 -0.12
C VAL A 9 -8.56 12.70 -0.84
N THR A 10 -8.83 13.03 -2.10
CA THR A 10 -8.13 14.10 -2.81
C THR A 10 -8.55 15.44 -2.21
N GLU A 11 -7.60 16.25 -1.77
CA GLU A 11 -7.87 17.66 -1.52
C GLU A 11 -8.45 18.28 -2.79
N ALA A 12 -9.67 18.83 -2.69
CA ALA A 12 -10.12 19.78 -3.70
C ALA A 12 -9.07 20.88 -3.75
N ALA A 13 -8.43 21.07 -4.90
CA ALA A 13 -7.39 22.06 -5.12
C ALA A 13 -7.85 23.41 -4.57
N GLY A 14 -7.32 23.78 -3.39
CA GLY A 14 -7.59 25.06 -2.77
C GLY A 14 -7.00 26.15 -3.66
N GLU A 15 -7.84 27.08 -4.10
CA GLU A 15 -7.42 28.29 -4.78
C GLU A 15 -6.39 29.03 -3.92
N SER A 16 -5.16 29.13 -4.43
CA SER A 16 -4.09 29.89 -3.82
C SER A 16 -4.42 31.38 -3.88
N HIS A 17 -5.00 31.91 -2.81
CA HIS A 17 -5.06 33.35 -2.61
C HIS A 17 -3.67 33.87 -2.28
N ALA A 18 -3.05 34.48 -3.29
CA ALA A 18 -1.85 35.28 -3.14
C ALA A 18 -2.13 36.50 -2.26
N HIS A 19 -1.41 36.65 -1.15
CA HIS A 19 -1.24 37.95 -0.54
C HIS A 19 0.23 38.26 -0.27
N ASN A 20 0.64 39.36 -0.89
CA ASN A 20 2.00 39.88 -0.97
C ASN A 20 2.40 40.58 0.34
N PRO A 21 3.71 40.81 0.56
CA PRO A 21 4.29 41.25 1.81
C PRO A 21 4.22 42.76 1.95
N HIS A 22 4.25 43.26 3.19
CA HIS A 22 5.00 44.43 3.66
C HIS A 22 4.37 44.93 4.97
N ASN A 23 5.10 44.79 6.07
CA ASN A 23 5.33 45.93 6.97
C ASN A 23 6.47 45.62 7.93
N ALA A 24 7.49 46.47 7.86
CA ALA A 24 8.62 46.51 8.78
C ALA A 24 8.27 47.46 9.93
N GLN A 25 8.35 47.00 11.18
CA GLN A 25 8.62 47.87 12.34
C GLN A 25 9.45 47.15 13.41
N LYS A 26 10.73 47.53 13.40
CA LYS A 26 11.59 47.98 14.51
C LYS A 26 11.44 47.33 15.91
N THR A 27 12.56 46.73 16.28
CA THR A 27 13.08 46.16 17.53
C THR A 27 12.65 46.83 18.85
N ALA A 28 12.30 45.99 19.83
CA ALA A 28 12.59 46.22 21.24
C ALA A 28 13.44 45.05 21.76
N MET A 29 14.62 45.37 22.30
CA MET A 29 15.45 44.42 23.03
C MET A 29 14.68 43.98 24.28
N GLN A 30 14.50 42.67 24.44
CA GLN A 30 14.00 42.10 25.67
C GLN A 30 15.09 41.19 26.22
N ASP A 31 15.49 41.51 27.44
CA ASP A 31 16.61 40.95 28.19
C ASP A 31 16.57 39.42 28.29
N ASN A 32 17.78 38.87 28.35
CA ASN A 32 18.07 37.47 28.58
C ASN A 32 17.33 36.94 29.81
N SER A 33 16.29 36.13 29.59
CA SER A 33 15.69 35.28 30.61
C SER A 33 15.94 33.82 30.21
N ALA A 34 16.91 33.22 30.90
CA ALA A 34 17.17 31.79 30.85
C ALA A 34 16.28 31.11 31.90
N ASP A 35 15.00 30.90 31.59
CA ASP A 35 14.08 30.11 32.43
C ASP A 35 12.85 29.63 31.64
N SER A 36 13.06 28.89 30.55
CA SER A 36 11.95 28.30 29.78
C SER A 36 12.38 27.01 29.09
N ALA A 37 12.63 25.96 29.87
CA ALA A 37 12.90 24.62 29.33
C ALA A 37 11.89 23.56 29.77
N ASP A 38 10.91 23.90 30.63
CA ASP A 38 10.10 22.88 31.33
C ASP A 38 8.60 22.83 30.93
N SER A 39 8.15 23.67 29.98
CA SER A 39 6.71 23.76 29.65
C SER A 39 6.30 23.02 28.37
N ALA A 40 7.22 22.39 27.64
CA ALA A 40 6.91 21.74 26.36
C ALA A 40 6.46 20.26 26.49
N SER A 41 6.63 19.63 27.67
CA SER A 41 6.41 18.19 27.83
C SER A 41 4.97 17.81 28.19
N ALA A 42 4.28 18.61 29.01
CA ALA A 42 2.94 18.28 29.51
C ALA A 42 1.88 18.23 28.39
N ASP A 43 1.88 19.22 27.49
CA ASP A 43 0.90 19.32 26.40
C ASP A 43 1.04 18.18 25.38
N ALA A 44 2.28 17.72 25.16
CA ALA A 44 2.56 16.65 24.22
C ALA A 44 2.05 15.28 24.73
N GLU A 45 2.26 14.99 26.02
CA GLU A 45 1.80 13.76 26.66
C GLU A 45 0.28 13.72 26.78
N GLU A 46 -0.35 14.84 27.13
CA GLU A 46 -1.82 14.95 27.16
C GLU A 46 -2.42 14.74 25.76
N THR A 47 -1.82 15.36 24.74
CA THR A 47 -2.29 15.20 23.35
C THR A 47 -2.14 13.77 22.86
N ALA A 48 -1.02 13.10 23.19
CA ALA A 48 -0.81 11.69 22.87
C ALA A 48 -1.85 10.79 23.57
N SER A 49 -2.20 11.11 24.82
CA SER A 49 -3.24 10.40 25.59
C SER A 49 -4.62 10.55 24.94
N ARG A 50 -5.00 11.78 24.55
CA ARG A 50 -6.28 12.05 23.86
C ARG A 50 -6.37 11.34 22.51
N LEU A 51 -5.26 11.26 21.75
CA LEU A 51 -5.23 10.52 20.48
C LEU A 51 -5.44 9.03 20.72
N LEU A 52 -4.74 8.45 21.69
CA LEU A 52 -4.87 7.03 22.03
C LEU A 52 -6.29 6.67 22.50
N GLU A 53 -6.96 7.57 23.24
CA GLU A 53 -8.36 7.40 23.61
C GLU A 53 -9.27 7.39 22.38
N ALA A 54 -9.12 8.36 21.48
CA ALA A 54 -9.88 8.41 20.22
C ALA A 54 -9.63 7.17 19.35
N LEU A 55 -8.39 6.68 19.30
CA LEU A 55 -8.03 5.45 18.59
C LEU A 55 -8.60 4.19 19.27
N SER A 56 -8.69 4.18 20.61
CA SER A 56 -9.35 3.11 21.37
C SER A 56 -10.82 2.98 20.97
N ASP A 57 -11.53 4.11 20.89
CA ASP A 57 -12.90 4.14 20.39
C ASP A 57 -12.99 3.68 18.93
N ALA A 58 -12.11 4.19 18.06
CA ALA A 58 -12.07 3.83 16.63
C ALA A 58 -11.79 2.33 16.38
N CYS A 59 -11.03 1.68 17.27
CA CYS A 59 -10.67 0.26 17.18
C CYS A 59 -11.72 -0.67 17.81
N ARG A 60 -12.79 -0.16 18.41
CA ARG A 60 -13.76 -0.97 19.13
C ARG A 60 -14.37 -2.05 18.24
N GLY A 61 -14.21 -3.32 18.63
CA GLY A 61 -14.72 -4.48 17.89
C GLY A 61 -13.87 -4.89 16.68
N LEU A 62 -12.71 -4.25 16.45
CA LEU A 62 -11.80 -4.59 15.37
C LEU A 62 -10.60 -5.40 15.88
N PRO A 63 -10.04 -6.33 15.07
CA PRO A 63 -8.85 -7.10 15.42
C PRO A 63 -7.55 -6.28 15.19
N ILE A 64 -7.51 -5.04 15.69
CA ILE A 64 -6.36 -4.14 15.63
C ILE A 64 -6.26 -3.34 16.93
N THR A 65 -5.04 -3.07 17.39
CA THR A 65 -4.81 -2.29 18.61
C THR A 65 -4.70 -0.80 18.29
N PRO A 66 -5.07 0.11 19.22
CA PRO A 66 -4.92 1.55 19.03
C PRO A 66 -3.47 1.97 18.73
N ALA A 67 -2.51 1.35 19.42
CA ALA A 67 -1.09 1.57 19.18
C ALA A 67 -0.69 1.21 17.74
N ALA A 68 -1.19 0.10 17.20
CA ALA A 68 -0.87 -0.30 15.83
C ALA A 68 -1.53 0.60 14.77
N VAL A 69 -2.66 1.24 15.08
CA VAL A 69 -3.25 2.28 14.21
C VAL A 69 -2.43 3.56 14.29
N ARG A 70 -2.04 3.98 15.50
CA ARG A 70 -1.15 5.14 15.70
C ARG A 70 0.15 4.98 14.93
N ASP A 71 0.80 3.83 15.04
CA ASP A 71 2.08 3.55 14.37
C ASP A 71 1.95 3.50 12.83
N ALA A 72 0.73 3.39 12.31
CA ALA A 72 0.43 3.43 10.89
C ALA A 72 0.05 4.85 10.37
N LEU A 73 -0.28 5.78 11.27
CA LEU A 73 -0.53 7.18 10.91
C LEU A 73 0.81 7.86 10.58
N ALA A 74 0.80 8.68 9.53
CA ALA A 74 1.92 9.57 9.27
C ALA A 74 1.95 10.70 10.31
N LEU A 75 3.10 11.39 10.43
CA LEU A 75 3.22 12.51 11.39
C LEU A 75 2.24 13.63 11.03
N GLU A 76 2.06 13.88 9.74
CA GLU A 76 1.13 14.87 9.20
C GLU A 76 -0.32 14.52 9.56
N ASP A 77 -0.68 13.23 9.51
CA ASP A 77 -2.01 12.76 9.91
C ASP A 77 -2.28 13.02 11.40
N ILE A 78 -1.26 12.86 12.25
CA ILE A 78 -1.37 13.17 13.69
C ILE A 78 -1.59 14.67 13.90
N GLU A 79 -0.90 15.52 13.13
CA GLU A 79 -1.09 16.97 13.21
C GLU A 79 -2.46 17.42 12.66
N ASP A 80 -2.94 16.83 11.57
CA ASP A 80 -4.29 17.07 11.05
C ASP A 80 -5.35 16.70 12.10
N TRP A 81 -5.16 15.58 12.82
CA TRP A 81 -6.05 15.23 13.93
C TRP A 81 -6.01 16.25 15.07
N ARG A 82 -4.82 16.75 15.44
CA ARG A 82 -4.66 17.79 16.47
C ARG A 82 -5.37 19.09 16.12
N LYS A 83 -5.36 19.46 14.83
CA LYS A 83 -6.07 20.63 14.30
C LYS A 83 -7.59 20.40 14.15
N GLY A 84 -8.06 19.17 14.37
CA GLY A 84 -9.46 18.79 14.19
C GLY A 84 -9.87 18.53 12.74
N GLU A 85 -8.92 18.44 11.81
CA GLU A 85 -9.17 18.13 10.39
C GLU A 85 -9.49 16.64 10.19
N ILE A 86 -8.95 15.77 11.07
CA ILE A 86 -9.34 14.36 11.15
C ILE A 86 -10.33 14.15 12.28
N THR A 87 -11.54 13.75 11.92
CA THR A 87 -12.59 13.41 12.89
C THR A 87 -12.39 12.00 13.49
N ARG A 88 -13.05 11.71 14.61
CA ARG A 88 -13.09 10.35 15.17
C ARG A 88 -13.67 9.32 14.19
N ASP A 89 -14.64 9.71 13.38
CA ASP A 89 -15.22 8.84 12.35
C ASP A 89 -14.21 8.52 11.27
N THR A 90 -13.41 9.50 10.85
CA THR A 90 -12.30 9.30 9.90
C THR A 90 -11.28 8.31 10.45
N LEU A 91 -10.92 8.41 11.75
CA LEU A 91 -10.05 7.42 12.41
C LEU A 91 -10.65 6.02 12.42
N ALA A 92 -11.97 5.89 12.63
CA ALA A 92 -12.66 4.60 12.59
C ALA A 92 -12.67 3.98 11.18
N VAL A 93 -12.88 4.78 10.14
CA VAL A 93 -12.77 4.32 8.74
C VAL A 93 -11.34 3.89 8.43
N PHE A 94 -10.34 4.65 8.87
CA PHE A 94 -8.94 4.32 8.70
C PHE A 94 -8.56 3.00 9.40
N ALA A 95 -8.99 2.80 10.65
CA ALA A 95 -8.77 1.55 11.39
C ALA A 95 -9.36 0.33 10.66
N ARG A 96 -10.59 0.43 10.13
CA ARG A 96 -11.21 -0.63 9.31
C ARG A 96 -10.41 -0.90 8.03
N SER A 97 -9.94 0.15 7.37
CA SER A 97 -9.13 0.04 6.14
C SER A 97 -7.80 -0.68 6.41
N LEU A 98 -7.16 -0.44 7.56
CA LEU A 98 -5.96 -1.16 7.97
C LEU A 98 -6.22 -2.65 8.23
N VAL A 99 -7.33 -2.98 8.90
CA VAL A 99 -7.74 -4.38 9.11
C VAL A 99 -7.92 -5.08 7.78
N GLN A 100 -8.71 -4.49 6.88
CA GLN A 100 -8.95 -5.04 5.55
C GLN A 100 -7.64 -5.22 4.77
N ARG A 101 -6.74 -4.23 4.80
CA ARG A 101 -5.43 -4.34 4.16
C ARG A 101 -4.62 -5.52 4.70
N ARG A 102 -4.59 -5.73 6.02
CA ARG A 102 -3.90 -6.88 6.64
C ARG A 102 -4.50 -8.22 6.22
N GLU A 103 -5.83 -8.29 6.06
CA GLU A 103 -6.49 -9.48 5.54
C GLU A 103 -6.08 -9.76 4.09
N MET A 104 -6.08 -8.72 3.25
CA MET A 104 -5.68 -8.81 1.85
C MET A 104 -4.21 -9.21 1.71
N GLU A 105 -3.32 -8.67 2.55
CA GLU A 105 -1.91 -9.07 2.62
C GLU A 105 -1.71 -10.56 2.94
N ARG A 106 -2.67 -11.18 3.63
CA ARG A 106 -2.70 -12.62 3.92
C ARG A 106 -3.40 -13.44 2.83
N GLY A 107 -3.72 -12.82 1.69
CA GLY A 107 -4.43 -13.47 0.59
C GLY A 107 -5.93 -13.66 0.84
N LYS A 108 -6.50 -13.05 1.89
CA LYS A 108 -7.94 -13.13 2.14
C LYS A 108 -8.71 -12.16 1.25
N ARG A 109 -9.83 -12.63 0.72
CA ARG A 109 -10.77 -11.81 -0.05
C ARG A 109 -11.70 -11.03 0.89
N PRO A 110 -11.75 -9.70 0.82
CA PRO A 110 -12.77 -8.92 1.53
C PRO A 110 -14.19 -9.35 1.11
N THR A 111 -15.14 -9.33 2.04
CA THR A 111 -16.50 -9.85 1.80
C THR A 111 -17.27 -9.10 0.71
N HIS A 112 -16.99 -7.82 0.50
CA HIS A 112 -17.63 -6.99 -0.52
C HIS A 112 -16.98 -7.09 -1.91
N TYR A 113 -15.83 -7.78 -2.04
CA TYR A 113 -15.22 -8.05 -3.34
C TYR A 113 -15.85 -9.31 -3.92
N THR A 114 -16.93 -9.12 -4.66
CA THR A 114 -17.86 -10.17 -5.12
C THR A 114 -17.82 -10.40 -6.62
N GLU A 115 -17.21 -9.49 -7.36
CA GLU A 115 -17.15 -9.52 -8.83
C GLU A 115 -15.80 -10.03 -9.32
N ARG A 116 -15.81 -10.64 -10.50
CA ARG A 116 -14.59 -11.14 -11.17
C ARG A 116 -14.04 -10.04 -12.06
N ALA A 117 -12.74 -9.80 -11.96
CA ALA A 117 -12.03 -8.83 -12.78
C ALA A 117 -10.66 -9.38 -13.19
N THR A 118 -10.03 -8.73 -14.16
CA THR A 118 -8.69 -9.07 -14.64
C THR A 118 -7.75 -7.89 -14.42
N CYS A 119 -6.66 -8.11 -13.72
CA CYS A 119 -5.58 -7.15 -13.56
C CYS A 119 -4.45 -7.46 -14.54
N LYS A 120 -3.97 -6.46 -15.30
CA LYS A 120 -2.87 -6.66 -16.28
C LYS A 120 -1.61 -7.29 -15.66
N HIS A 121 -1.33 -7.01 -14.39
CA HIS A 121 -0.12 -7.52 -13.73
C HIS A 121 -0.35 -8.78 -12.88
N CYS A 122 -1.58 -9.01 -12.42
CA CYS A 122 -1.88 -10.10 -11.49
C CYS A 122 -2.72 -11.22 -12.11
N GLY A 123 -3.37 -10.99 -13.25
CA GLY A 123 -4.35 -11.91 -13.84
C GLY A 123 -5.73 -11.83 -13.17
N PRO A 124 -6.49 -12.94 -13.12
CA PRO A 124 -7.84 -12.98 -12.55
C PRO A 124 -7.86 -12.68 -11.05
N ILE A 125 -8.75 -11.79 -10.61
CA ILE A 125 -8.85 -11.29 -9.23
C ILE A 125 -10.31 -10.99 -8.84
N TRP A 126 -10.55 -10.80 -7.54
CA TRP A 126 -11.84 -10.36 -7.01
C TRP A 126 -11.90 -8.83 -6.86
N LEU A 127 -12.93 -8.15 -7.33
CA LEU A 127 -13.17 -6.72 -7.07
C LEU A 127 -14.63 -6.48 -6.69
N TRP A 128 -15.00 -5.24 -6.40
CA TRP A 128 -16.40 -4.84 -6.22
C TRP A 128 -17.10 -4.49 -7.54
N PHE A 129 -16.39 -4.62 -8.66
CA PHE A 129 -16.89 -4.43 -10.02
C PHE A 129 -16.17 -5.37 -10.98
N SER A 130 -16.80 -5.69 -12.11
CA SER A 130 -16.20 -6.50 -13.16
C SER A 130 -15.44 -5.64 -14.18
N GLY A 131 -14.43 -6.21 -14.84
CA GLY A 131 -13.74 -5.56 -15.96
C GLY A 131 -12.23 -5.77 -15.93
N GLU A 132 -11.51 -5.00 -16.74
CA GLU A 132 -10.06 -4.99 -16.77
C GLU A 132 -9.50 -3.76 -16.05
N VAL A 133 -8.44 -3.95 -15.28
CA VAL A 133 -7.76 -2.89 -14.53
C VAL A 133 -6.25 -2.95 -14.77
N LEU A 134 -5.60 -1.78 -14.78
CA LEU A 134 -4.14 -1.70 -14.87
C LEU A 134 -3.48 -2.26 -13.60
N GLY A 135 -4.04 -1.91 -12.44
CA GLY A 135 -3.56 -2.36 -11.14
C GLY A 135 -4.72 -2.81 -10.26
N CYS A 136 -4.41 -3.66 -9.29
CA CYS A 136 -5.38 -4.14 -8.31
C CYS A 136 -4.83 -4.02 -6.89
N PRO A 137 -5.71 -4.12 -5.88
CA PRO A 137 -5.29 -4.04 -4.49
C PRO A 137 -4.24 -5.09 -4.06
N TRP A 138 -4.15 -6.24 -4.75
CA TRP A 138 -3.13 -7.28 -4.48
C TRP A 138 -1.85 -7.14 -5.32
N CYS A 139 -1.68 -6.08 -6.11
CA CYS A 139 -0.41 -5.86 -6.82
C CYS A 139 0.79 -5.78 -5.84
N TRP A 140 0.57 -5.28 -4.63
CA TRP A 140 1.58 -5.30 -3.57
C TRP A 140 1.90 -6.71 -3.08
N ASN A 141 0.90 -7.60 -3.01
CA ASN A 141 1.14 -9.00 -2.69
C ASN A 141 1.98 -9.67 -3.76
N ARG A 142 1.70 -9.42 -5.05
CA ARG A 142 2.54 -9.91 -6.15
C ARG A 142 4.00 -9.51 -5.96
N VAL A 143 4.27 -8.22 -5.74
CA VAL A 143 5.64 -7.70 -5.60
C VAL A 143 6.32 -8.29 -4.36
N ALA A 144 5.58 -8.46 -3.26
CA ALA A 144 6.08 -9.03 -2.03
C ALA A 144 6.09 -10.57 -1.99
N ASP A 145 5.81 -11.23 -3.12
CA ASP A 145 5.59 -12.68 -3.20
C ASP A 145 4.68 -13.19 -2.07
N ARG A 146 3.44 -12.70 -2.04
CA ARG A 146 2.36 -13.08 -1.12
C ARG A 146 1.15 -13.62 -1.91
N PRO A 147 0.30 -14.45 -1.29
CA PRO A 147 -0.84 -15.06 -1.98
C PRO A 147 -1.86 -14.04 -2.49
N ILE A 148 -2.51 -14.35 -3.61
CA ILE A 148 -3.60 -13.58 -4.21
C ILE A 148 -4.84 -14.49 -4.34
N PRO A 149 -5.99 -14.14 -3.74
CA PRO A 149 -7.20 -14.95 -3.87
C PRO A 149 -7.71 -14.92 -5.32
N ARG A 150 -7.91 -16.11 -5.91
CA ARG A 150 -8.33 -16.24 -7.32
C ARG A 150 -9.83 -16.52 -7.45
N PRO A 151 -10.54 -15.86 -8.38
CA PRO A 151 -11.92 -16.20 -8.70
C PRO A 151 -12.04 -17.48 -9.53
N ASP A 152 -11.06 -17.75 -10.39
CA ASP A 152 -11.11 -18.81 -11.38
C ASP A 152 -9.86 -19.68 -11.33
N ALA A 153 -10.01 -20.93 -11.77
CA ALA A 153 -8.89 -21.81 -12.03
C ALA A 153 -8.17 -21.40 -13.32
N VAL A 154 -6.84 -21.30 -13.23
CA VAL A 154 -5.91 -20.89 -14.29
C VAL A 154 -5.18 -22.10 -14.87
N ARG A 155 -4.65 -21.97 -16.09
CA ARG A 155 -3.79 -23.01 -16.69
C ARG A 155 -2.32 -22.73 -16.39
N CYS A 156 -1.54 -23.79 -16.19
CA CYS A 156 -0.12 -23.67 -15.94
C CYS A 156 0.64 -23.05 -17.11
N GLN A 157 0.26 -23.36 -18.36
CA GLN A 157 0.88 -22.79 -19.55
C GLN A 157 0.76 -21.26 -19.65
N ASP A 158 -0.24 -20.66 -18.99
CA ASP A 158 -0.49 -19.22 -19.01
C ASP A 158 0.25 -18.52 -17.85
N CYS A 159 1.02 -19.27 -17.05
CA CYS A 159 1.68 -18.80 -15.85
C CYS A 159 3.19 -18.61 -16.08
N ALA A 160 3.70 -17.43 -15.73
CA ALA A 160 5.12 -17.09 -15.79
C ALA A 160 6.04 -18.00 -14.95
N HIS A 161 5.48 -18.78 -14.02
CA HIS A 161 6.23 -19.71 -13.18
C HIS A 161 6.27 -21.14 -13.71
N PHE A 162 5.55 -21.46 -14.78
CA PHE A 162 5.55 -22.81 -15.35
C PHE A 162 6.81 -23.04 -16.19
N GLN A 163 7.54 -24.09 -15.87
CA GLN A 163 8.76 -24.52 -16.53
C GLN A 163 8.50 -25.87 -17.17
N ARG A 164 8.43 -25.91 -18.50
CA ARG A 164 8.28 -27.16 -19.25
C ARG A 164 9.50 -28.05 -19.04
N THR A 165 9.27 -29.36 -18.94
CA THR A 165 10.32 -30.38 -19.04
C THR A 165 10.55 -30.75 -20.50
N ASP A 166 11.32 -31.81 -20.76
CA ASP A 166 11.52 -32.35 -22.11
C ASP A 166 10.23 -32.87 -22.76
N HIS A 167 9.16 -33.05 -21.99
CA HIS A 167 7.86 -33.47 -22.49
C HIS A 167 7.00 -32.26 -22.93
N PRO A 168 6.33 -32.32 -24.11
CA PRO A 168 5.70 -31.16 -24.73
C PRO A 168 4.62 -30.48 -23.89
N HIS A 169 3.95 -31.19 -22.98
CA HIS A 169 2.85 -30.67 -22.16
C HIS A 169 3.10 -30.73 -20.65
N LEU A 170 4.25 -31.23 -20.21
CA LEU A 170 4.52 -31.47 -18.80
C LEU A 170 5.55 -30.46 -18.31
N GLY A 171 5.42 -30.03 -17.06
CA GLY A 171 6.34 -29.09 -16.46
C GLY A 171 6.23 -29.05 -14.94
N HIS A 172 6.94 -28.09 -14.36
CA HIS A 172 6.95 -27.82 -12.93
C HIS A 172 6.68 -26.34 -12.67
N CYS A 173 6.25 -26.01 -11.46
CA CYS A 173 6.08 -24.67 -10.96
C CYS A 173 7.36 -24.23 -10.24
N ALA A 174 8.00 -23.18 -10.75
CA ALA A 174 9.18 -22.57 -10.12
C ALA A 174 8.91 -22.04 -8.69
N LYS A 175 7.65 -21.90 -8.28
CA LYS A 175 7.25 -21.49 -6.92
C LYS A 175 7.03 -22.67 -5.96
N GLY A 176 7.18 -23.91 -6.41
CA GLY A 176 7.00 -25.10 -5.57
C GLY A 176 5.56 -25.32 -5.12
N GLU A 177 4.59 -24.82 -5.90
CA GLU A 177 3.18 -25.13 -5.69
C GLU A 177 2.94 -26.65 -5.78
N PRO A 178 1.96 -27.23 -5.07
CA PRO A 178 1.74 -28.69 -5.08
C PRO A 178 1.59 -29.27 -6.49
N GLU A 179 2.23 -30.40 -6.76
CA GLU A 179 2.25 -31.07 -8.06
C GLU A 179 2.03 -32.57 -7.91
N ALA A 180 1.55 -33.21 -8.98
CA ALA A 180 1.54 -34.67 -9.05
C ALA A 180 2.97 -35.21 -9.21
N ILE A 181 3.18 -36.50 -8.98
CA ILE A 181 4.50 -37.16 -9.13
C ILE A 181 5.09 -36.94 -10.53
N ALA A 182 4.24 -36.89 -11.55
CA ALA A 182 4.67 -36.65 -12.93
C ALA A 182 4.92 -35.15 -13.23
N GLY A 183 4.56 -34.22 -12.34
CA GLY A 183 4.56 -32.78 -12.60
C GLY A 183 3.17 -32.23 -12.95
N LEU A 184 3.15 -31.08 -13.61
CA LEU A 184 1.97 -30.32 -13.98
C LEU A 184 1.72 -30.38 -15.48
N TRP A 185 0.49 -30.71 -15.86
CA TRP A 185 0.05 -30.59 -17.26
C TRP A 185 -0.23 -29.12 -17.58
N ASP A 186 0.28 -28.66 -18.72
CA ASP A 186 0.26 -27.26 -19.13
C ASP A 186 -1.18 -26.70 -19.28
N THR A 187 -2.11 -27.54 -19.72
CA THR A 187 -3.52 -27.22 -19.99
C THR A 187 -4.46 -27.47 -18.82
N ASP A 188 -3.99 -28.12 -17.75
CA ASP A 188 -4.81 -28.38 -16.57
C ASP A 188 -5.20 -27.09 -15.86
N ARG A 189 -6.46 -27.00 -15.43
CA ARG A 189 -6.98 -25.85 -14.70
C ARG A 189 -6.89 -26.10 -13.20
N ARG A 190 -6.20 -25.22 -12.49
CA ARG A 190 -6.07 -25.28 -11.02
C ARG A 190 -6.19 -23.90 -10.37
N TYR A 191 -6.63 -23.89 -9.12
CA TYR A 191 -6.50 -22.70 -8.28
C TYR A 191 -5.03 -22.56 -7.87
N CYS A 192 -4.44 -21.38 -8.12
CA CYS A 192 -3.05 -21.08 -7.80
C CYS A 192 -2.95 -19.64 -7.29
N GLU A 193 -2.71 -19.48 -5.99
CA GLU A 193 -2.59 -18.16 -5.37
C GLU A 193 -1.30 -17.43 -5.78
N ARG A 194 -0.34 -18.17 -6.36
CA ARG A 194 0.93 -17.68 -6.90
C ARG A 194 0.93 -17.49 -8.41
N TYR A 195 -0.19 -17.68 -9.09
CA TYR A 195 -0.29 -17.47 -10.53
C TYR A 195 0.22 -16.08 -10.91
N LEU A 196 0.98 -15.97 -12.01
CA LEU A 196 1.30 -14.69 -12.63
C LEU A 196 1.12 -14.82 -14.13
N PRO A 197 0.41 -13.88 -14.78
CA PRO A 197 0.31 -13.91 -16.23
C PRO A 197 1.70 -13.77 -16.86
N HIS A 198 1.92 -14.44 -17.99
CA HIS A 198 3.09 -14.13 -18.81
C HIS A 198 3.06 -12.66 -19.22
N PRO A 199 4.19 -11.95 -19.15
CA PRO A 199 4.27 -10.64 -19.78
C PRO A 199 3.99 -10.81 -21.27
N GLU A 200 3.01 -10.07 -21.81
CA GLU A 200 2.77 -10.08 -23.24
C GLU A 200 4.05 -9.59 -23.95
N PRO A 201 4.42 -10.17 -25.12
CA PRO A 201 5.65 -9.79 -25.84
C PRO A 201 5.69 -8.34 -26.37
N GLY A 202 4.84 -7.41 -25.92
CA GLY A 202 4.57 -6.12 -26.56
C GLY A 202 4.86 -4.85 -25.77
N ASP A 203 5.15 -4.90 -24.45
CA ASP A 203 5.27 -3.67 -23.63
C ASP A 203 6.73 -3.25 -23.32
N ASN A 204 7.72 -3.89 -23.94
CA ASN A 204 9.14 -3.52 -23.81
C ASN A 204 9.58 -2.58 -24.94
N ASP A 205 8.94 -1.42 -25.05
CA ASP A 205 9.50 -0.29 -25.80
C ASP A 205 9.52 0.96 -24.91
N GLY A 206 10.70 1.23 -24.33
CA GLY A 206 11.00 2.52 -23.71
C GLY A 206 11.22 2.55 -22.19
N SER A 207 12.34 1.99 -21.71
CA SER A 207 13.23 2.69 -20.75
C SER A 207 14.52 1.91 -20.53
N ALA A 208 15.36 1.85 -21.57
CA ALA A 208 16.79 1.68 -21.39
C ALA A 208 17.38 3.06 -21.13
N GLY A 209 17.87 3.30 -19.91
CA GLY A 209 18.49 4.57 -19.52
C GLY A 209 19.13 4.52 -18.14
N SER A 210 19.81 3.43 -17.80
CA SER A 210 20.71 3.35 -16.65
C SER A 210 22.14 3.12 -17.13
N GLU A 211 22.74 4.17 -17.70
CA GLU A 211 24.18 4.26 -17.95
C GLU A 211 24.75 5.40 -17.11
N TYR A 212 25.13 5.11 -15.86
CA TYR A 212 26.06 5.95 -15.10
C TYR A 212 26.93 5.10 -14.17
N LEU A 213 28.03 4.57 -14.71
CA LEU A 213 29.24 4.10 -14.01
C LEU A 213 30.20 3.62 -15.12
N THR A 214 31.20 4.37 -15.58
CA THR A 214 32.46 4.67 -14.89
C THR A 214 33.39 5.38 -15.88
N LYS A 215 34.15 6.38 -15.43
CA LYS A 215 35.56 6.66 -15.80
C LYS A 215 36.02 7.94 -15.11
N GLY A 216 36.60 7.79 -13.93
CA GLY A 216 37.49 8.79 -13.35
C GLY A 216 38.92 8.37 -13.65
N GLU A 217 39.53 8.98 -14.68
CA GLU A 217 40.97 8.89 -14.93
C GLU A 217 41.71 9.75 -13.91
N PHE A 218 42.65 9.13 -13.21
CA PHE A 218 43.70 9.79 -12.45
C PHE A 218 44.73 10.40 -13.41
N ALA A 219 44.95 11.71 -13.33
CA ALA A 219 46.15 12.36 -13.82
C ALA A 219 46.42 13.66 -13.05
N LYS A 220 47.30 13.59 -12.04
CA LYS A 220 48.51 14.41 -11.89
C LYS A 220 49.28 14.01 -10.64
#